data_AF-A0A0C9X9E4-F1
#
_entry.id   AF-A0A0C9X9E4-F1
#
_cell.length_a   1.000
_cell.length_b   1.000
_cell.length_c   1.000
_cell.angle_alpha   90.00
_cell.angle_beta   90.00
_cell.angle_gamma   90.00
#
_symmetry.space_group_name_H-M   'P 1'
#
loop_
_entity.id
_entity.type
_entity.pdbx_description
1 polymer ?
#
loop_
_entity_poly.entity_id
_entity_poly.type
_entity_poly.pdbx_seq_one_letter_code
_entity_poly.pdbx_strand_id
1 'polypeptide(L)'
;ISNPGFPPSAPSQKLMHQIFTDFCKDIDPNQFEESGCAVCGQLTQSSTLKKLSEMNLNLDILIQDGVTQVERHSSKDALSNIEGPILDSDLDSICQTCYKAVSKGKMPLLALANGKWIGKAPPQLLDLSFAEQLLVARVRHNRCLVRVSSGMHKMRANAISFSNPTPKIY
;
A
#
# COMPACT_ATOMS: atom_id res chain seq x y z
N ILE A 1 -1.41 21.68 -44.77
CA ILE A 1 -2.00 21.64 -43.41
C ILE A 1 -2.85 22.89 -43.29
N SER A 2 -4.16 22.75 -43.42
CA SER A 2 -5.10 23.88 -43.36
C SER A 2 -5.05 24.50 -41.96
N ASN A 3 -4.64 25.76 -41.87
CA ASN A 3 -4.59 26.52 -40.64
C ASN A 3 -6.05 26.86 -40.24
N PRO A 4 -6.63 26.23 -39.19
CA PRO A 4 -7.96 26.61 -38.77
C PRO A 4 -7.89 28.04 -38.25
N GLY A 5 -8.52 28.97 -38.97
CA GLY A 5 -8.52 30.39 -38.60
C GLY A 5 -8.94 30.57 -37.15
N PHE A 6 -8.24 31.47 -36.44
CA PHE A 6 -8.53 31.77 -35.04
C PHE A 6 -9.56 32.91 -34.93
N PRO A 7 -10.58 32.79 -34.05
CA PRO A 7 -10.88 31.63 -33.23
C PRO A 7 -11.53 30.49 -34.04
N PRO A 8 -11.34 29.23 -33.61
CA PRO A 8 -11.98 28.10 -34.27
C PRO A 8 -13.50 28.24 -34.23
N SER A 9 -14.16 27.72 -35.27
CA SER A 9 -15.62 27.67 -35.33
C SER A 9 -16.18 26.83 -34.17
N ALA A 10 -17.37 27.21 -33.70
CA ALA A 10 -18.06 26.48 -32.63
C ALA A 10 -18.27 25.00 -33.01
N PRO A 11 -18.13 24.06 -32.06
CA PRO A 11 -18.36 22.64 -32.30
C PRO A 11 -19.83 22.37 -32.68
N SER A 12 -20.07 21.35 -33.48
CA SER A 12 -21.43 20.91 -33.81
C SER A 12 -22.18 20.43 -32.57
N GLN A 13 -23.51 20.54 -32.55
CA GLN A 13 -24.34 20.01 -31.46
C GLN A 13 -24.10 18.52 -31.19
N LYS A 14 -23.88 17.73 -32.25
CA LYS A 14 -23.53 16.30 -32.14
C LYS A 14 -22.21 16.09 -31.40
N LEU A 15 -21.18 16.87 -31.75
CA LEU A 15 -19.88 16.79 -31.09
C LEU A 15 -19.98 17.22 -29.62
N MET A 16 -20.71 18.29 -29.32
CA MET A 16 -20.96 18.71 -27.94
C MET A 16 -21.65 17.60 -27.13
N HIS A 17 -22.70 16.98 -27.66
CA HIS A 17 -23.38 15.87 -27.00
C HIS A 17 -22.47 14.67 -26.77
N GLN A 18 -21.60 14.32 -27.73
CA GLN A 18 -20.61 13.26 -27.57
C GLN A 18 -19.63 13.60 -26.45
N ILE A 19 -19.06 14.82 -26.44
CA ILE A 19 -18.16 15.27 -25.38
C ILE A 19 -18.82 15.14 -24.00
N PHE A 20 -20.07 15.59 -23.84
CA PHE A 20 -20.78 15.44 -22.58
C PHE A 20 -21.00 13.97 -22.19
N THR A 21 -21.42 13.14 -23.15
CA THR A 21 -21.68 11.72 -22.90
C THR A 21 -20.42 10.98 -22.50
N ASP A 22 -19.32 11.22 -23.21
CA ASP A 22 -18.03 10.58 -22.96
C ASP A 22 -17.44 11.07 -21.64
N PHE A 23 -17.52 12.38 -21.37
CA PHE A 23 -17.14 12.93 -20.07
C PHE A 23 -17.91 12.26 -18.93
N CYS A 24 -19.24 12.19 -19.01
CA CYS A 24 -20.07 11.52 -17.99
C CYS A 24 -19.69 10.05 -17.79
N LYS A 25 -19.30 9.34 -18.85
CA LYS A 25 -18.84 7.95 -18.74
C LYS A 25 -17.46 7.85 -18.07
N ASP A 26 -16.54 8.75 -18.41
CA ASP A 26 -15.18 8.78 -17.87
C ASP A 26 -15.16 9.15 -16.38
N ILE A 27 -16.11 10.00 -15.95
CA ILE A 27 -16.30 10.37 -14.54
C ILE A 27 -17.30 9.47 -13.80
N ASP A 28 -17.73 8.35 -14.40
CA ASP A 28 -18.51 7.37 -13.66
C ASP A 28 -17.64 6.77 -12.54
N PRO A 29 -18.14 6.63 -11.30
CA PRO A 29 -17.35 6.14 -10.18
C PRO A 29 -16.66 4.81 -10.47
N ASN A 30 -17.27 3.92 -11.26
CA ASN A 30 -16.65 2.64 -11.60
C ASN A 30 -15.36 2.78 -12.44
N GLN A 31 -15.10 3.96 -13.02
CA GLN A 31 -13.89 4.23 -13.80
C GLN A 31 -12.66 4.56 -12.95
N PHE A 32 -12.85 5.02 -11.71
CA PHE A 32 -11.73 5.45 -10.87
C PHE A 32 -11.83 5.01 -9.41
N GLU A 33 -12.95 4.42 -8.99
CA GLU A 33 -13.03 3.75 -7.70
C GLU A 33 -12.03 2.60 -7.67
N GLU A 34 -11.21 2.58 -6.63
CA GLU A 34 -10.21 1.56 -6.40
C GLU A 34 -10.59 0.75 -5.17
N SER A 35 -10.27 -0.54 -5.22
CA SER A 35 -10.37 -1.44 -4.09
C SER A 35 -9.12 -2.33 -4.03
N GLY A 36 -8.90 -2.92 -2.87
CA GLY A 36 -7.72 -3.75 -2.63
C GLY A 36 -7.86 -5.14 -3.25
N CYS A 37 -6.73 -5.70 -3.67
CA CYS A 37 -6.60 -7.13 -3.95
C CYS A 37 -6.32 -7.91 -2.65
N ALA A 38 -7.12 -8.91 -2.31
CA ALA A 38 -6.93 -9.75 -1.12
C ALA A 38 -5.59 -10.52 -1.12
N VAL A 39 -5.01 -10.79 -2.30
CA VAL A 39 -3.77 -11.57 -2.43
C VAL A 39 -2.51 -10.72 -2.29
N CYS A 40 -2.49 -9.49 -2.82
CA CYS A 40 -1.29 -8.64 -2.84
C CYS A 40 -1.45 -7.30 -2.11
N GLY A 41 -2.65 -6.96 -1.64
CA GLY A 41 -2.96 -5.69 -0.97
C GLY A 41 -2.92 -4.44 -1.87
N GLN A 42 -2.63 -4.57 -3.17
CA GLN A 42 -2.57 -3.43 -4.07
C GLN A 42 -3.96 -2.88 -4.37
N LEU A 43 -4.10 -1.55 -4.32
CA LEU A 43 -5.24 -0.85 -4.86
C LEU A 43 -5.28 -1.02 -6.38
N THR A 44 -6.44 -1.43 -6.88
CA THR A 44 -6.70 -1.63 -8.31
C THR A 44 -8.11 -1.13 -8.60
N GLN A 45 -8.36 -0.64 -9.81
CA GLN A 45 -9.69 -0.23 -10.24
C GLN A 45 -10.71 -1.35 -10.00
N SER A 46 -11.80 -1.03 -9.30
CA SER A 46 -12.83 -1.97 -8.86
C SER A 46 -13.46 -2.74 -10.02
N SER A 47 -13.62 -2.10 -11.19
CA SER A 47 -14.14 -2.72 -12.42
C SER A 47 -13.27 -3.87 -12.96
N THR A 48 -11.99 -3.94 -12.58
CA THR A 48 -11.03 -4.95 -13.05
C THR A 48 -10.79 -6.08 -12.05
N LEU A 49 -11.30 -5.91 -10.83
CA LEU A 49 -11.24 -6.92 -9.78
C LEU A 49 -12.25 -8.04 -10.05
N LYS A 50 -11.92 -9.24 -9.57
CA LYS A 50 -12.81 -10.40 -9.66
C LYS A 50 -13.02 -10.97 -8.28
N LYS A 51 -14.23 -11.41 -7.97
CA LYS A 51 -14.52 -12.01 -6.66
C LYS A 51 -13.84 -13.36 -6.52
N LEU A 52 -13.18 -13.60 -5.39
CA LEU A 52 -12.56 -14.89 -5.09
C LEU A 52 -13.58 -16.01 -4.99
N SER A 53 -14.76 -15.74 -4.42
CA SER A 53 -15.85 -16.71 -4.23
C SER A 53 -16.41 -17.26 -5.54
N GLU A 54 -16.31 -16.50 -6.63
CA GLU A 54 -16.79 -16.88 -7.96
C GLU A 54 -15.75 -17.72 -8.73
N MET A 55 -14.55 -17.91 -8.16
CA MET A 55 -13.43 -18.53 -8.82
C MET A 55 -13.02 -19.84 -8.14
N ASN A 56 -12.88 -20.90 -8.94
CA ASN A 56 -12.32 -22.16 -8.47
C ASN A 56 -10.78 -22.13 -8.56
N LEU A 57 -10.14 -21.42 -7.62
CA LEU A 57 -8.69 -21.28 -7.54
C LEU A 57 -8.13 -22.16 -6.42
N ASN A 58 -6.98 -22.80 -6.68
CA ASN A 58 -6.20 -23.41 -5.62
C ASN A 58 -5.42 -22.34 -4.86
N LEU A 59 -5.81 -22.06 -3.61
CA LEU A 59 -5.19 -21.06 -2.75
C LEU A 59 -4.08 -21.64 -1.87
N ASP A 60 -3.85 -22.95 -1.88
CA ASP A 60 -2.83 -23.61 -1.05
C ASP A 60 -1.41 -23.10 -1.37
N ILE A 61 -1.20 -22.60 -2.59
CA ILE A 61 0.05 -21.95 -2.99
C ILE A 61 0.35 -20.66 -2.19
N LEU A 62 -0.61 -20.12 -1.43
CA LEU A 62 -0.48 -18.93 -0.59
C LEU A 62 -0.27 -19.29 0.89
N ILE A 63 -0.20 -20.58 1.23
CA ILE A 63 0.12 -21.04 2.58
C ILE A 63 1.64 -20.96 2.74
N GLN A 64 2.10 -20.18 3.73
CA GLN A 64 3.53 -20.05 3.99
C GLN A 64 3.83 -19.89 5.49
N ASP A 65 4.65 -20.79 6.00
CA ASP A 65 5.05 -20.77 7.40
C ASP A 65 6.03 -19.62 7.71
N GLY A 66 5.86 -19.01 8.88
CA GLY A 66 6.76 -17.98 9.40
C GLY A 66 6.62 -16.60 8.74
N VAL A 67 5.60 -16.41 7.89
CA VAL A 67 5.30 -15.11 7.26
C VAL A 67 4.28 -14.33 8.08
N THR A 68 3.29 -15.01 8.64
CA THR A 68 2.24 -14.42 9.46
C THR A 68 2.50 -14.67 10.94
N GLN A 69 1.92 -13.85 11.79
CA GLN A 69 1.94 -14.05 13.23
C GLN A 69 0.60 -13.63 13.82
N VAL A 70 0.07 -14.45 14.72
CA VAL A 70 -1.13 -14.11 15.49
C VAL A 70 -0.78 -13.01 16.50
N GLU A 71 -1.67 -12.02 16.63
CA GLU A 71 -1.51 -10.96 17.62
C GLU A 71 -1.47 -11.55 19.04
N ARG A 72 -0.58 -11.01 19.88
CA ARG A 72 -0.44 -11.41 21.28
C ARG A 72 -1.06 -10.36 22.16
N HIS A 73 -1.90 -10.79 23.11
CA HIS A 73 -2.49 -9.91 24.11
C HIS A 73 -1.76 -10.00 25.46
N SER A 74 -0.88 -10.99 25.61
CA SER A 74 -0.08 -11.22 26.81
C SER A 74 1.31 -11.72 26.48
N SER A 75 2.27 -11.44 27.36
CA SER A 75 3.64 -11.97 27.26
C SER A 75 3.71 -13.50 27.42
N LYS A 76 2.65 -14.12 27.95
CA LYS A 76 2.53 -15.57 28.08
C LYS A 76 2.01 -16.25 26.82
N ASP A 77 1.44 -15.49 25.88
CA ASP A 77 0.88 -16.05 24.66
C ASP A 77 2.02 -16.60 23.79
N ALA A 78 1.83 -17.82 23.28
CA ALA A 78 2.78 -18.47 22.39
C ALA A 78 2.87 -17.73 21.06
N LEU A 79 4.03 -17.83 20.40
CA LEU A 79 4.18 -17.35 19.02
C LEU A 79 3.59 -18.41 18.09
N SER A 80 2.52 -18.08 17.38
CA SER A 80 1.90 -18.93 16.37
C SER A 80 1.66 -18.15 15.07
N ASN A 81 1.66 -18.88 13.95
CA ASN A 81 1.30 -18.33 12.64
C ASN A 81 -0.22 -18.36 12.46
N ILE A 82 -0.73 -17.55 11.54
CA ILE A 82 -2.13 -17.63 11.10
C ILE A 82 -2.26 -18.86 10.19
N GLU A 83 -3.25 -19.71 10.46
CA GLU A 83 -3.50 -20.92 9.67
C GLU A 83 -4.16 -20.59 8.32
N GLY A 84 -3.81 -21.37 7.29
CA GLY A 84 -4.41 -21.27 5.96
C GLY A 84 -3.71 -20.31 4.99
N PRO A 85 -4.34 -20.01 3.84
CA PRO A 85 -3.76 -19.14 2.83
C PRO A 85 -3.68 -17.69 3.31
N ILE A 86 -2.54 -17.05 3.05
CA ILE A 86 -2.29 -15.67 3.50
C ILE A 86 -3.02 -14.68 2.59
N LEU A 87 -4.14 -14.17 3.07
CA LEU A 87 -5.03 -13.21 2.41
C LEU A 87 -5.41 -12.08 3.35
N ASP A 88 -5.70 -10.90 2.81
CA ASP A 88 -6.36 -9.83 3.57
C ASP A 88 -7.83 -10.22 3.82
N SER A 89 -8.20 -10.39 5.08
CA SER A 89 -9.52 -10.84 5.51
C SER A 89 -10.66 -9.86 5.17
N ASP A 90 -10.33 -8.58 4.99
CA ASP A 90 -11.34 -7.54 4.74
C ASP A 90 -11.66 -7.39 3.24
N LEU A 91 -10.95 -8.13 2.39
CA LEU A 91 -11.05 -8.06 0.94
C LEU A 91 -11.52 -9.40 0.38
N ASP A 92 -12.47 -9.36 -0.57
CA ASP A 92 -13.07 -10.54 -1.19
C ASP A 92 -12.64 -10.74 -2.65
N SER A 93 -11.76 -9.86 -3.14
CA SER A 93 -11.50 -9.69 -4.56
C SER A 93 -10.02 -9.85 -4.92
N ILE A 94 -9.76 -10.35 -6.14
CA ILE A 94 -8.42 -10.60 -6.67
C ILE A 94 -8.17 -9.76 -7.93
N CYS A 95 -6.99 -9.13 -8.01
CA CYS A 95 -6.59 -8.40 -9.20
C CYS A 95 -6.15 -9.34 -10.33
N GLN A 96 -6.20 -8.83 -11.56
CA GLN A 96 -5.94 -9.62 -12.77
C GLN A 96 -4.51 -10.20 -12.84
N THR A 97 -3.52 -9.55 -12.20
CA THR A 97 -2.13 -10.03 -12.12
C THR A 97 -2.01 -11.23 -11.17
N CYS A 98 -2.58 -11.13 -9.97
CA CYS A 98 -2.64 -12.25 -9.02
C CYS A 98 -3.43 -13.42 -9.58
N TYR A 99 -4.61 -13.16 -10.17
CA TYR A 99 -5.42 -14.20 -10.79
C TYR A 99 -4.64 -15.00 -11.84
N LYS A 100 -3.89 -14.33 -12.73
CA LYS A 100 -3.08 -15.00 -13.78
C LYS A 100 -1.97 -15.88 -13.21
N ALA A 101 -1.44 -15.53 -12.04
CA ALA A 101 -0.39 -16.30 -11.38
C ALA A 101 -1.00 -17.49 -10.61
N VAL A 102 -2.02 -17.23 -9.79
CA VAL A 102 -2.70 -18.24 -8.97
C VAL A 102 -3.36 -19.31 -9.83
N SER A 103 -4.03 -18.93 -10.92
CA SER A 103 -4.64 -19.89 -11.87
C SER A 103 -3.61 -20.80 -12.56
N LYS A 104 -2.32 -20.44 -12.54
CA LYS A 104 -1.21 -21.25 -13.04
C LYS A 104 -0.46 -22.00 -11.93
N GLY A 105 -0.97 -21.98 -10.69
CA GLY A 105 -0.29 -22.55 -9.53
C GLY A 105 1.02 -21.83 -9.17
N LYS A 106 1.17 -20.55 -9.53
CA LYS A 106 2.38 -19.76 -9.24
C LYS A 106 2.09 -18.70 -8.19
N MET A 107 3.01 -18.56 -7.23
CA MET A 107 2.95 -17.51 -6.23
C MET A 107 3.12 -16.13 -6.88
N PRO A 108 2.16 -15.20 -6.74
CA PRO A 108 2.30 -13.84 -7.26
C PRO A 108 3.48 -13.11 -6.61
N LEU A 109 4.25 -12.34 -7.38
CA LEU A 109 5.46 -11.65 -6.90
C LEU A 109 5.21 -10.77 -5.67
N LEU A 110 4.09 -10.03 -5.67
CA LEU A 110 3.71 -9.10 -4.61
C LEU A 110 2.68 -9.69 -3.65
N ALA A 111 2.52 -11.02 -3.63
CA ALA A 111 1.59 -11.66 -2.70
C ALA A 111 1.96 -11.35 -1.25
N LEU A 112 0.96 -11.23 -0.39
CA LEU A 112 1.14 -11.08 1.06
C LEU A 112 1.94 -12.26 1.63
N ALA A 113 1.72 -13.45 1.08
CA ALA A 113 2.48 -14.66 1.37
C ALA A 113 4.00 -14.51 1.16
N ASN A 114 4.48 -13.64 0.25
CA ASN A 114 5.90 -13.41 -0.01
C ASN A 114 6.61 -12.53 1.05
N GLY A 115 6.26 -12.69 2.34
CA GLY A 115 6.83 -11.87 3.41
C GLY A 115 6.37 -10.41 3.36
N LYS A 116 5.23 -10.13 2.72
CA LYS A 116 4.64 -8.78 2.63
C LYS A 116 3.43 -8.60 3.53
N TRP A 117 3.02 -9.66 4.22
CA TRP A 117 2.01 -9.58 5.27
C TRP A 117 2.53 -8.78 6.48
N ILE A 118 1.82 -7.72 6.81
CA ILE A 118 2.07 -6.91 8.02
C ILE A 118 0.91 -7.07 9.02
N GLY A 119 -0.24 -7.57 8.56
CA GLY A 119 -1.49 -7.55 9.33
C GLY A 119 -2.13 -6.17 9.34
N LYS A 120 -3.26 -6.05 10.06
CA LYS A 120 -3.91 -4.77 10.27
C LYS A 120 -3.08 -3.93 11.24
N ALA A 121 -3.06 -2.62 11.03
CA ALA A 121 -2.48 -1.70 11.98
C ALA A 121 -3.30 -1.77 13.28
N PRO A 122 -2.71 -2.21 14.40
CA PRO A 122 -3.43 -2.35 15.65
C PRO A 122 -3.82 -0.96 16.19
N PRO A 123 -4.96 -0.82 16.89
CA PRO A 123 -5.49 0.48 17.30
C PRO A 123 -4.53 1.26 18.20
N GLN A 124 -3.67 0.57 18.94
CA GLN A 124 -2.64 1.15 19.79
C GLN A 124 -1.55 1.91 18.98
N LEU A 125 -1.48 1.70 17.66
CA LEU A 125 -0.51 2.35 16.78
C LEU A 125 -1.12 3.43 15.86
N LEU A 126 -2.44 3.69 15.93
CA LEU A 126 -3.11 4.62 15.00
C LEU A 126 -2.79 6.10 15.30
N ASP A 127 -2.59 6.47 16.57
CA ASP A 127 -2.46 7.88 16.99
C ASP A 127 -1.10 8.20 17.63
N LEU A 128 -0.03 7.55 17.18
CA LEU A 128 1.31 7.81 17.70
C LEU A 128 1.79 9.22 17.32
N SER A 129 2.26 9.98 18.29
CA SER A 129 3.01 11.21 18.05
C SER A 129 4.29 10.93 17.26
N PHE A 130 4.85 11.95 16.63
CA PHE A 130 6.10 11.81 15.88
C PHE A 130 7.24 11.21 16.74
N ALA A 131 7.31 11.57 18.02
CA ALA A 131 8.29 11.01 18.94
C ALA A 131 8.06 9.52 19.22
N GLU A 132 6.80 9.10 19.40
CA GLU A 132 6.44 7.70 19.64
C GLU A 132 6.64 6.83 18.40
N GLN A 133 6.31 7.34 17.21
CA GLN A 133 6.62 6.67 15.94
C GLN A 133 8.12 6.40 15.81
N LEU A 134 8.97 7.37 16.16
CA LEU A 134 10.43 7.18 16.17
C LEU A 134 10.89 6.13 17.20
N LEU A 135 10.19 6.01 18.34
CA LEU A 135 10.50 5.02 19.37
C LEU A 135 10.17 3.59 18.91
N VAL A 136 9.02 3.37 18.27
CA VAL A 136 8.60 2.02 17.84
C VAL A 136 9.09 1.63 16.44
N ALA A 137 9.66 2.56 15.67
CA ALA A 137 10.18 2.29 14.34
C ALA A 137 11.28 1.22 14.36
N ARG A 138 11.11 0.18 13.52
CA ARG A 138 12.10 -0.88 13.29
C ARG A 138 13.42 -0.34 12.73
N VAL A 139 13.34 0.68 11.87
CA VAL A 139 14.47 1.41 11.29
C VAL A 139 14.43 2.83 11.86
N ARG A 140 15.44 3.21 12.65
CA ARG A 140 15.55 4.59 13.14
C ARG A 140 16.59 5.35 12.33
N HIS A 141 16.16 6.39 11.63
CA HIS A 141 17.09 7.35 11.05
C HIS A 141 17.61 8.24 12.17
N ASN A 142 18.88 8.08 12.54
CA ASN A 142 19.53 8.95 13.50
C ASN A 142 19.72 10.33 12.86
N ARG A 143 18.83 11.29 13.13
CA ARG A 143 18.97 12.68 12.72
C ARG A 143 19.49 13.52 13.88
N CYS A 144 20.74 13.96 13.81
CA CYS A 144 21.31 14.91 14.77
C CYS A 144 20.95 16.33 14.33
N LEU A 145 20.03 16.99 15.05
CA LEU A 145 19.68 18.40 14.84
C LEU A 145 20.34 19.25 15.92
N VAL A 146 21.28 20.10 15.52
CA VAL A 146 21.93 21.06 16.41
C VAL A 146 21.34 22.44 16.11
N ARG A 147 20.54 22.98 17.05
CA ARG A 147 20.04 24.36 16.95
C ARG A 147 21.09 25.29 17.55
N VAL A 148 21.64 26.17 16.73
CA VAL A 148 22.60 27.19 17.16
C VAL A 148 21.84 28.49 17.41
N SER A 149 21.78 28.93 18.67
CA SER A 149 21.19 30.20 19.06
C SER A 149 22.28 31.23 19.37
N SER A 150 22.99 31.71 18.35
CA SER A 150 23.62 33.04 18.36
C SER A 150 23.93 33.51 16.94
N GLY A 151 23.52 34.74 16.63
CA GLY A 151 24.00 35.48 15.49
C GLY A 151 25.40 36.00 15.74
N MET A 152 26.27 35.89 14.74
CA MET A 152 27.60 36.50 14.64
C MET A 152 28.64 36.03 15.67
N HIS A 153 29.27 34.89 15.37
CA HIS A 153 30.73 34.62 15.29
C HIS A 153 30.91 33.09 15.25
N LYS A 154 31.83 32.59 14.41
CA LYS A 154 32.07 31.15 14.19
C LYS A 154 32.06 30.36 15.50
N MET A 155 31.11 29.44 15.66
CA MET A 155 31.03 28.54 16.81
C MET A 155 31.88 27.28 16.55
N ARG A 156 32.79 26.97 17.47
CA ARG A 156 33.42 25.64 17.59
C ARG A 156 32.78 24.93 18.78
N ALA A 157 32.18 23.77 18.56
CA ALA A 157 31.59 22.93 19.60
C ALA A 157 31.90 21.46 19.33
N ASN A 158 32.00 20.68 20.40
CA ASN A 158 32.15 19.22 20.34
C ASN A 158 30.76 18.60 20.55
N ALA A 159 30.30 17.81 19.58
CA ALA A 159 29.09 17.02 19.72
C ALA A 159 29.48 15.60 20.13
N ILE A 160 28.95 15.14 21.26
CA ILE A 160 29.05 13.74 21.68
C ILE A 160 27.70 13.10 21.38
N SER A 161 27.66 12.25 20.37
CA SER A 161 26.48 11.47 20.00
C SER A 161 26.67 10.02 20.43
N PHE A 162 25.68 9.48 21.14
CA PHE A 162 25.63 8.07 21.46
C PHE A 162 24.85 7.34 20.37
N SER A 163 25.39 6.22 19.89
CA SER A 163 24.68 5.38 18.92
C SER A 163 23.47 4.75 19.62
N ASN A 164 22.28 5.03 19.10
CA ASN A 164 21.10 4.30 19.53
C ASN A 164 21.23 2.85 18.99
N PRO A 165 21.13 1.80 19.82
CA PRO A 165 21.27 0.42 19.38
C PRO A 165 20.10 0.09 18.45
N THR A 166 20.37 0.22 17.15
CA THR A 166 19.39 0.02 16.09
C THR A 166 19.93 -1.05 15.15
N PRO A 167 19.12 -2.07 14.82
CA PRO A 167 19.57 -3.15 13.95
C PRO A 167 20.00 -2.58 12.59
N LYS A 168 21.21 -2.93 12.14
CA LYS A 168 21.69 -2.58 10.80
C LYS A 168 20.91 -3.43 9.80
N ILE A 169 20.07 -2.77 9.01
CA ILE A 169 19.34 -3.39 7.90
C ILE A 169 20.10 -2.93 6.64
N TYR A 170 20.78 -3.88 5.99
CA TYR A 170 21.53 -3.68 4.74
C TYR A 170 20.63 -3.91 3.53
#